data_AF-Q47KN1-F1
#
_entry.id   AF-Q47KN1-F1
#
_cell.length_a   1.000
_cell.length_b   1.000
_cell.length_c   1.000
_cell.angle_alpha   90.00
_cell.angle_beta   90.00
_cell.angle_gamma   90.00
#
_symmetry.space_group_name_H-M   'P 1'
#
loop_
_entity.id
_entity.type
_entity.pdbx_description
1 polymer ?
#
loop_
_entity_poly.entity_id
_entity_poly.type
_entity_poly.pdbx_seq_one_letter_code
_entity_poly.pdbx_strand_id
1 'polypeptide(L)'
;MEERSPTAQDVLPGPVRWARILVFLLAGLSFAHGLVQLLGIGSAAEATGPLLAAGTSGGAQLMLGLMMRHRGLPVLVTVLAVQAFTIVTVLLTAHQGAMLTHFVLPLAVVVLALSRTSREYYRGS
;
A
#
# COMPACT_ATOMS: atom_id res chain seq x y z
N MET A 1 -38.67 0.99 -12.48
CA MET A 1 -37.35 0.34 -12.41
C MET A 1 -36.36 1.39 -12.87
N GLU A 2 -35.96 2.29 -11.96
CA GLU A 2 -35.03 3.38 -12.26
C GLU A 2 -33.62 2.81 -12.43
N GLU A 3 -33.10 2.89 -13.66
CA GLU A 3 -31.67 2.79 -13.91
C GLU A 3 -30.97 3.90 -13.13
N ARG A 4 -30.33 3.55 -12.01
CA ARG A 4 -29.34 4.43 -11.38
C ARG A 4 -28.15 4.54 -12.33
N SER A 5 -28.17 5.55 -13.18
CA SER A 5 -27.00 6.00 -13.93
C SER A 5 -25.84 6.15 -12.94
N PRO A 6 -24.69 5.50 -13.16
CA PRO A 6 -23.54 5.64 -12.27
C PRO A 6 -23.18 7.13 -12.23
N THR A 7 -23.34 7.74 -11.06
CA THR A 7 -23.00 9.15 -10.86
C THR A 7 -21.51 9.31 -11.14
N ALA A 8 -21.16 10.27 -11.99
CA ALA A 8 -19.78 10.59 -12.39
C ALA A 8 -18.83 10.92 -11.21
N GLN A 9 -19.34 10.94 -9.99
CA GLN A 9 -18.62 11.13 -8.74
C GLN A 9 -17.85 9.89 -8.25
N ASP A 10 -18.14 8.68 -8.77
CA ASP A 10 -17.47 7.43 -8.34
C ASP A 10 -16.22 7.07 -9.17
N VAL A 11 -15.88 7.86 -10.19
CA VAL A 11 -14.70 7.60 -11.03
C VAL A 11 -13.45 8.23 -10.39
N LEU A 12 -12.71 7.40 -9.68
CA LEU A 12 -11.37 7.73 -9.17
C LEU A 12 -10.45 8.14 -10.34
N PRO A 13 -9.64 9.21 -10.19
CA PRO A 13 -8.64 9.59 -11.19
C PRO A 13 -7.71 8.43 -11.50
N GLY A 14 -7.30 8.29 -12.76
CA GLY A 14 -6.42 7.20 -13.21
C GLY A 14 -5.23 6.94 -12.28
N PRO A 15 -4.45 7.98 -11.88
CA PRO A 15 -3.32 7.81 -10.98
C PRO A 15 -3.69 7.31 -9.57
N VAL A 16 -4.84 7.74 -9.02
CA VAL A 16 -5.32 7.29 -7.71
C VAL A 16 -5.79 5.83 -7.78
N ARG A 17 -6.44 5.43 -8.88
CA ARG A 17 -6.80 4.02 -9.14
C ARG A 17 -5.57 3.13 -9.16
N TRP A 18 -4.53 3.53 -9.89
CA TRP A 18 -3.28 2.77 -9.95
C TRP A 18 -2.56 2.73 -8.61
N ALA A 19 -2.49 3.85 -7.89
CA ALA A 19 -1.91 3.88 -6.54
C ALA A 19 -2.65 2.90 -5.61
N ARG A 20 -3.98 2.87 -5.65
CA ARG A 20 -4.80 1.93 -4.87
C ARG A 20 -4.52 0.47 -5.24
N ILE A 21 -4.45 0.14 -6.53
CA ILE A 21 -4.12 -1.22 -6.99
C ILE A 21 -2.72 -1.63 -6.50
N LEU A 22 -1.73 -0.74 -6.62
CA LEU A 22 -0.37 -1.00 -6.16
C LEU A 22 -0.29 -1.20 -4.64
N VAL A 23 -1.06 -0.45 -3.86
CA VAL A 23 -1.18 -0.64 -2.41
C VAL A 23 -1.79 -2.01 -2.07
N PHE A 24 -2.81 -2.46 -2.80
CA PHE A 24 -3.36 -3.81 -2.62
C PHE A 24 -2.36 -4.91 -3.00
N LEU A 25 -1.59 -4.70 -4.08
CA LEU A 25 -0.53 -5.63 -4.49
C LEU A 25 0.56 -5.71 -3.41
N LEU A 26 0.97 -4.58 -2.84
CA LEU A 26 1.91 -4.55 -1.72
C LEU A 26 1.37 -5.33 -0.53
N ALA A 27 0.09 -5.15 -0.18
CA ALA A 27 -0.53 -5.86 0.93
C ALA A 27 -0.50 -7.38 0.70
N GLY A 28 -0.90 -7.81 -0.50
CA GLY A 28 -0.86 -9.22 -0.91
C GLY A 28 0.57 -9.79 -0.86
N LEU A 29 1.56 -9.01 -1.30
CA LEU A 29 2.96 -9.42 -1.24
C LEU A 29 3.47 -9.54 0.20
N SER A 30 3.08 -8.62 1.10
CA SER A 30 3.38 -8.73 2.53
C SER A 30 2.80 -10.00 3.16
N PHE A 31 1.54 -10.34 2.84
CA PHE A 31 0.94 -11.59 3.29
C PHE A 31 1.64 -12.82 2.72
N ALA A 32 1.96 -12.82 1.42
CA ALA A 32 2.69 -13.91 0.78
C ALA A 32 4.07 -14.10 1.42
N HIS A 33 4.79 -13.01 1.73
CA HIS A 33 6.08 -13.08 2.40
C HIS A 33 5.95 -13.63 3.83
N GLY A 34 4.93 -13.19 4.59
CA GLY A 34 4.62 -13.77 5.89
C GLY A 34 4.30 -15.26 5.83
N LEU A 35 3.58 -15.70 4.79
CA LEU A 35 3.27 -17.11 4.56
C LEU A 35 4.52 -17.92 4.21
N VAL A 36 5.41 -17.40 3.36
CA VAL A 36 6.68 -18.05 3.03
C VAL A 36 7.53 -18.24 4.28
N GLN A 37 7.59 -17.24 5.17
CA GLN A 37 8.30 -17.36 6.43
C GLN A 37 7.64 -18.37 7.38
N LEU A 38 6.31 -18.41 7.44
CA LEU A 38 5.58 -19.42 8.20
C LEU A 38 5.89 -20.85 7.71
N LEU A 39 5.98 -21.05 6.40
CA LEU A 39 6.25 -22.35 5.79
C LEU A 39 7.75 -22.73 5.80
N GLY A 40 8.64 -21.72 5.86
CA GLY A 40 10.09 -21.91 5.80
C GLY A 40 10.79 -22.09 7.16
N ILE A 41 10.14 -21.73 8.28
CA ILE A 41 10.75 -21.78 9.61
C ILE A 41 10.23 -23.03 10.36
N GLY A 42 11.10 -24.02 10.56
CA GLY A 42 10.81 -25.27 11.27
C GLY A 42 10.54 -25.13 12.78
N SER A 43 10.52 -23.91 13.34
CA SER A 43 10.14 -23.66 14.73
C SER A 43 9.19 -22.46 14.83
N ALA A 44 7.99 -22.69 15.36
CA ALA A 44 6.94 -21.67 15.48
C ALA A 44 7.33 -20.49 16.41
N ALA A 45 8.34 -20.66 17.27
CA ALA A 45 8.74 -19.67 18.27
C ALA A 45 9.48 -18.46 17.67
N GLU A 46 10.41 -18.69 16.73
CA GLU A 46 11.19 -17.64 16.07
C GLU A 46 10.40 -16.94 14.95
N ALA A 47 9.38 -17.61 14.41
CA ALA A 47 8.53 -17.09 13.34
C ALA A 47 7.52 -16.02 13.81
N THR A 48 7.21 -15.97 15.11
CA THR A 48 6.13 -15.12 15.65
C THR A 48 6.34 -13.62 15.40
N GLY A 49 7.56 -13.11 15.62
CA GLY A 49 7.89 -11.69 15.43
C GLY A 49 7.79 -11.24 13.96
N PRO A 50 8.44 -11.94 13.02
CA PRO A 50 8.33 -11.65 11.60
C PRO A 50 6.90 -11.79 11.03
N LEU A 51 6.13 -12.77 11.50
CA LEU A 51 4.71 -12.94 11.10
C LEU A 51 3.83 -11.78 11.58
N LEU A 52 4.00 -11.32 12.82
CA LEU A 52 3.27 -10.17 13.33
C LEU A 52 3.64 -8.89 12.56
N ALA A 53 4.92 -8.71 12.22
CA ALA A 53 5.37 -7.59 11.40
C ALA A 53 4.78 -7.62 9.97
N ALA A 54 4.77 -8.79 9.32
CA ALA A 54 4.19 -8.95 7.98
C ALA A 54 2.66 -8.79 7.97
N GLY A 55 1.96 -9.32 8.99
CA GLY A 55 0.52 -9.20 9.13
C GLY A 55 0.06 -7.78 9.42
N THR A 56 0.78 -7.05 10.29
CA THR A 56 0.48 -5.64 10.58
C THR A 56 0.78 -4.73 9.39
N SER A 57 1.87 -4.97 8.64
CA SER A 57 2.16 -4.20 7.41
C SER A 57 1.13 -4.46 6.31
N GLY A 58 0.76 -5.72 6.08
CA GLY A 58 -0.26 -6.10 5.10
C GLY A 58 -1.65 -5.56 5.45
N GLY A 59 -2.05 -5.65 6.72
CA GLY A 59 -3.31 -5.09 7.22
C GLY A 59 -3.38 -3.57 7.10
N ALA A 60 -2.30 -2.86 7.46
CA ALA A 60 -2.21 -1.41 7.30
C ALA A 60 -2.36 -1.00 5.84
N GLN A 61 -1.72 -1.73 4.91
CA GLN A 61 -1.82 -1.45 3.47
C GLN A 61 -3.22 -1.74 2.91
N LEU A 62 -3.90 -2.81 3.37
CA LEU A 62 -5.31 -3.05 3.01
C LEU A 62 -6.21 -1.89 3.44
N MET A 63 -6.09 -1.47 4.70
CA MET A 63 -6.88 -0.38 5.26
C MET A 63 -6.60 0.94 4.52
N LEU A 64 -5.34 1.19 4.16
CA LEU A 64 -4.93 2.33 3.34
C LEU A 64 -5.55 2.30 1.94
N GLY A 65 -5.56 1.13 1.28
CA GLY A 65 -6.18 0.93 -0.03
C GLY A 65 -7.70 1.14 0.00
N LEU A 66 -8.36 0.86 1.13
CA LEU A 66 -9.77 1.21 1.34
C LEU A 66 -9.95 2.73 1.56
N MET A 67 -9.09 3.33 2.39
CA MET A 67 -9.14 4.76 2.68
C MET A 67 -8.89 5.64 1.45
N MET A 68 -8.12 5.17 0.47
CA MET A 68 -7.85 5.88 -0.79
C MET A 68 -9.11 6.20 -1.61
N ARG A 69 -10.26 5.55 -1.33
CA ARG A 69 -11.55 5.94 -1.92
C ARG A 69 -12.06 7.27 -1.36
N HIS A 70 -11.74 7.59 -0.11
CA HIS A 70 -12.14 8.84 0.52
C HIS A 70 -11.27 10.01 0.04
N ARG A 71 -11.92 11.13 -0.27
CA ARG A 71 -11.25 12.40 -0.56
C ARG A 71 -10.77 13.03 0.74
N GLY A 72 -9.61 13.67 0.71
CA GLY A 72 -9.07 14.43 1.85
C GLY A 72 -7.55 14.39 1.95
N LEU A 73 -6.98 15.54 2.31
CA LEU A 73 -5.56 15.71 2.65
C LEU A 73 -5.05 14.70 3.69
N PRO A 74 -5.80 14.33 4.75
CA PRO A 74 -5.36 13.32 5.70
C PRO A 74 -5.05 11.97 5.03
N VAL A 75 -5.86 11.55 4.05
CA VAL A 75 -5.65 10.29 3.33
C VAL A 75 -4.34 10.34 2.55
N LEU A 76 -4.08 11.45 1.84
CA LEU A 76 -2.82 11.64 1.11
C LEU A 76 -1.60 11.59 2.06
N VAL A 77 -1.69 12.25 3.21
CA VAL A 77 -0.61 12.26 4.21
C VAL A 77 -0.37 10.85 4.75
N THR A 78 -1.43 10.12 5.11
CA THR A 78 -1.32 8.73 5.59
C THR A 78 -0.68 7.83 4.54
N VAL A 79 -1.06 7.97 3.27
CA VAL A 79 -0.47 7.22 2.16
C VAL A 79 1.03 7.49 2.07
N LEU A 80 1.44 8.75 2.08
CA LEU A 80 2.86 9.10 2.01
C LEU A 80 3.64 8.61 3.24
N ALA A 81 3.08 8.75 4.44
CA ALA A 81 3.70 8.30 5.67
C ALA A 81 3.92 6.78 5.70
N VAL A 82 2.90 6.00 5.32
CA VAL A 82 3.00 4.52 5.28
C VAL A 82 3.98 4.06 4.21
N GLN A 83 4.01 4.69 3.04
CA GLN A 83 4.98 4.34 2.00
C GLN A 83 6.41 4.74 2.38
N ALA A 84 6.60 5.91 2.99
CA ALA A 84 7.91 6.32 3.51
C ALA A 84 8.41 5.35 4.59
N PHE A 85 7.55 4.95 5.53
CA PHE A 85 7.88 3.96 6.54
C PHE A 85 8.20 2.59 5.94
N THR A 86 7.47 2.17 4.90
CA THR A 86 7.74 0.92 4.17
C THR A 86 9.11 0.98 3.51
N ILE A 87 9.46 2.08 2.84
CA ILE A 87 10.78 2.29 2.21
C ILE A 87 11.90 2.24 3.25
N VAL A 88 11.73 2.92 4.39
CA VAL A 88 12.72 2.92 5.48
C VAL A 88 12.90 1.51 6.04
N THR A 89 11.80 0.80 6.29
CA THR A 89 11.86 -0.59 6.78
C THR A 89 12.59 -1.50 5.80
N VAL A 90 12.31 -1.40 4.50
CA VAL A 90 13.03 -2.15 3.46
C VAL A 90 14.52 -1.76 3.45
N LEU A 91 14.88 -0.48 3.55
CA LEU A 91 16.28 -0.05 3.65
C LEU A 91 17.01 -0.65 4.86
N LEU A 92 16.35 -0.68 6.02
CA LEU A 92 16.92 -1.19 7.27
C LEU A 92 17.02 -2.73 7.30
N THR A 93 16.13 -3.42 6.60
CA THR A 93 16.06 -4.89 6.58
C THR A 93 16.72 -5.51 5.34
N ALA A 94 17.12 -4.69 4.36
CA ALA A 94 17.81 -5.09 3.15
C ALA A 94 19.22 -5.64 3.46
N HIS A 95 19.29 -6.91 3.83
CA HIS A 95 20.55 -7.64 3.98
C HIS A 95 21.07 -8.04 2.59
N GLN A 96 21.91 -7.19 1.97
CA GLN A 96 22.71 -7.34 0.73
C GLN A 96 22.11 -7.96 -0.56
N GLY A 97 20.89 -8.50 -0.54
CA GLY A 97 20.22 -9.15 -1.66
C GLY A 97 18.76 -8.74 -1.82
N ALA A 98 18.25 -7.81 -1.00
CA ALA A 98 16.94 -7.21 -1.20
C ALA A 98 16.99 -6.36 -2.47
N MET A 99 16.60 -6.99 -3.57
CA MET A 99 16.66 -6.44 -4.92
C MET A 99 15.97 -5.08 -4.98
N LEU A 100 16.58 -4.15 -5.74
CA LEU A 100 16.04 -2.84 -6.11
C LEU A 100 14.55 -2.86 -6.45
N THR A 101 14.03 -3.99 -6.94
CA THR A 101 12.62 -4.25 -7.23
C THR A 101 11.67 -4.03 -6.05
N HIS A 102 12.11 -4.26 -4.81
CA HIS A 102 11.29 -4.02 -3.61
C HIS A 102 11.04 -2.53 -3.35
N PHE A 103 11.88 -1.64 -3.90
CA PHE A 103 11.68 -0.19 -3.83
C PHE A 103 10.76 0.35 -4.92
N VAL A 104 10.68 -0.35 -6.06
CA VAL A 104 9.95 0.14 -7.25
C VAL A 104 8.47 0.34 -6.93
N LEU A 105 7.83 -0.62 -6.26
CA LEU A 105 6.40 -0.53 -5.93
C LEU A 105 6.07 0.62 -4.97
N PRO A 106 6.67 0.72 -3.76
CA PRO A 106 6.35 1.81 -2.85
C PRO A 106 6.71 3.18 -3.44
N LEU A 107 7.79 3.27 -4.22
CA LEU A 107 8.16 4.50 -4.91
C LEU A 107 7.12 4.89 -5.99
N ALA A 108 6.63 3.92 -6.78
CA ALA A 108 5.58 4.16 -7.76
C ALA A 108 4.30 4.67 -7.09
N VAL A 109 3.92 4.13 -5.93
CA VAL A 109 2.78 4.64 -5.15
C VAL A 109 3.00 6.10 -4.74
N VAL A 110 4.19 6.45 -4.24
CA VAL A 110 4.53 7.84 -3.86
C VAL A 110 4.45 8.78 -5.05
N VAL A 111 5.01 8.39 -6.20
CA VAL A 111 4.98 9.20 -7.44
C VAL A 111 3.54 9.42 -7.91
N LEU A 112 2.71 8.36 -7.89
CA LEU A 112 1.30 8.45 -8.28
C LEU A 112 0.47 9.27 -7.29
N ALA A 113 0.74 9.16 -5.99
CA ALA A 113 0.10 9.95 -4.94
C ALA A 113 0.48 11.44 -5.02
N LEU A 114 1.73 11.74 -5.38
CA LEU A 114 2.22 13.11 -5.60
C LEU A 114 1.92 13.67 -7.00
N SER A 115 1.31 12.89 -7.90
CA SER A 115 0.87 13.41 -9.19
C SER A 115 -0.10 14.59 -8.99
N ARG A 116 -0.08 15.53 -9.93
CA ARG A 116 -0.88 16.75 -9.87
C ARG A 116 -2.38 16.43 -9.73
N THR A 117 -2.85 15.46 -10.52
CA THR A 117 -4.22 14.93 -10.49
C THR A 117 -4.61 14.31 -9.15
N SER A 118 -3.71 13.59 -8.48
CA SER A 118 -3.99 13.02 -7.15
C SER A 118 -4.05 14.12 -6.09
N ARG A 119 -3.15 15.10 -6.14
CA ARG A 119 -3.16 16.24 -5.22
C ARG A 119 -4.43 17.08 -5.36
N GLU A 120 -4.90 17.31 -6.58
CA GLU A 120 -6.17 18.00 -6.85
C GLU A 120 -7.37 17.20 -6.30
N TYR A 121 -7.40 15.88 -6.51
CA TYR A 121 -8.43 15.00 -5.97
C TYR A 121 -8.51 15.02 -4.44
N TYR A 122 -7.36 14.96 -3.75
CA TYR A 122 -7.32 14.94 -2.28
C TYR A 122 -7.51 16.31 -1.64
N ARG A 123 -7.21 17.42 -2.34
CA ARG A 123 -7.46 18.77 -1.85
C ARG A 123 -8.92 19.19 -1.91
N GLY A 124 -9.77 18.45 -2.63
CA GLY A 124 -11.17 18.79 -2.80
C GLY A 124 -11.33 19.99 -3.71
N SER A 125 -11.19 19.77 -5.02
CA SER A 125 -11.75 20.67 -6.04
C SER A 125 -13.28 20.59 -6.02
#